data_AF-A0A0M0BEJ8-F1
#
_entry.id   AF-A0A0M0BEJ8-F1
#
_cell.length_a   1.000
_cell.length_b   1.000
_cell.length_c   1.000
_cell.angle_alpha   90.00
_cell.angle_beta   90.00
_cell.angle_gamma   90.00
#
_symmetry.space_group_name_H-M   'P 1'
#
loop_
_entity.id
_entity.type
_entity.pdbx_description
1 polymer ?
#
loop_
_entity_poly.entity_id
_entity_poly.type
_entity_poly.pdbx_seq_one_letter_code
_entity_poly.pdbx_strand_id
1 'polypeptide(L)'
;MLVSLSQLQELSPKTLVLLVGPPGSDKTTFCEQTVLKSLAMDRPIIYVATEYGPSDAEQALKAQGLGAVERGLLTFVDAYNETVGGSVPERPDTVYADCNDLSSLDIAITKVTEQVGRTGVLLVFDSLTSPYLFGGSEILRFMRQTLSRFATRGNAVVASIDEGCGKPEDLVAMMSLANAIIETDIAAGTKILTVVKHPRIEPTRIEVPVTLPPRVISYHFDLDYLRREMELMVRGFGAALRPEVGDRINIGWRDLIFWSGMLWDPKRFPTMMYELTKYSEDLGNVPSKVIPLRVKLLFKFMPKSYSKVNDMRKFMNMITRFKPEEHGMATIEYLDDASKTDEHHVRLHEHYECWGFERIGTSLGIMRPALVAGSLTGLEKLKGLERDWNAIETRCLGLGDPYCEVKLVPGEIDGLHASLEKDRTVIERIQARLMTHLTGFMLHGTPLMERPTIGSGVHIHDVQHVTAAPTVNASLQTVFKMGGAKAGKMLGDRLMDAGLRADEGVHRVIALMEHCKVGKIALGNRTAFLLLHDRVLQRLLRCREESARQGNQVYCDGGPVLRVGI
;
A
#
# COMPACT_ATOMS: atom_id res chain seq x y z
N MET A 1 15.05 31.95 -17.02
CA MET A 1 14.15 31.18 -17.91
C MET A 1 13.36 30.23 -17.04
N LEU A 2 12.04 30.14 -17.21
CA LEU A 2 11.23 29.12 -16.53
C LEU A 2 11.61 27.76 -17.11
N VAL A 3 12.22 26.90 -16.31
CA VAL A 3 12.54 25.51 -16.68
C VAL A 3 11.23 24.76 -16.81
N SER A 4 10.93 24.20 -17.98
CA SER A 4 9.74 23.38 -18.17
C SER A 4 10.02 21.92 -17.78
N LEU A 5 8.99 21.22 -17.29
CA LEU A 5 9.04 19.76 -17.10
C LEU A 5 9.51 19.04 -18.37
N SER A 6 9.21 19.61 -19.54
CA SER A 6 9.63 19.03 -20.81
C SER A 6 11.13 19.03 -21.03
N GLN A 7 11.83 20.08 -20.61
CA GLN A 7 13.29 20.18 -20.71
C GLN A 7 13.99 19.15 -19.81
N LEU A 8 13.40 18.80 -18.67
CA LEU A 8 13.95 17.78 -17.77
C LEU A 8 13.82 16.35 -18.32
N GLN A 9 12.81 16.11 -19.16
CA GLN A 9 12.54 14.81 -19.77
C GLN A 9 13.34 14.58 -21.06
N GLU A 10 13.99 15.62 -21.59
CA GLU A 10 14.90 15.52 -22.74
C GLU A 10 16.31 15.19 -22.25
N LEU A 11 16.57 13.90 -22.04
CA LEU A 11 17.81 13.43 -21.42
C LEU A 11 19.02 13.51 -22.36
N SER A 12 20.02 14.30 -21.96
CA SER A 12 21.30 14.36 -22.68
C SER A 12 22.08 13.04 -22.62
N PRO A 13 22.84 12.69 -23.68
CA PRO A 13 23.80 11.59 -23.61
C PRO A 13 24.78 11.76 -22.44
N LYS A 14 25.36 10.65 -21.97
CA LYS A 14 26.31 10.60 -20.86
C LYS A 14 25.77 11.14 -19.53
N THR A 15 24.46 10.98 -19.33
CA THR A 15 23.78 11.45 -18.11
C THR A 15 23.07 10.29 -17.43
N LEU A 16 23.33 10.13 -16.13
CA LEU A 16 22.53 9.35 -15.19
C LEU A 16 21.66 10.30 -14.37
N VAL A 17 20.35 10.23 -14.58
CA VAL A 17 19.34 10.96 -13.80
C VAL A 17 18.76 10.02 -12.76
N LEU A 18 18.76 10.44 -11.50
CA LEU A 18 18.09 9.73 -10.41
C LEU A 18 16.85 10.50 -9.98
N LEU A 19 15.70 9.85 -10.03
CA LEU A 19 14.43 10.34 -9.51
C LEU A 19 14.25 9.78 -8.10
N VAL A 20 14.13 10.66 -7.12
CA VAL A 20 13.98 10.31 -5.70
C VAL A 20 12.66 10.87 -5.20
N GLY A 21 11.90 10.11 -4.41
CA GLY A 21 10.65 10.62 -3.85
C GLY A 21 9.87 9.52 -3.16
N PRO A 22 8.80 9.83 -2.42
CA PRO A 22 7.99 8.80 -1.77
C PRO A 22 7.31 7.88 -2.78
N PRO A 23 6.83 6.71 -2.35
CA PRO A 23 6.00 5.83 -3.18
C PRO A 23 4.82 6.61 -3.80
N GLY A 24 4.60 6.41 -5.10
CA GLY A 24 3.55 7.07 -5.88
C GLY A 24 3.63 8.61 -5.98
N SER A 25 4.82 9.19 -5.82
CA SER A 25 5.15 10.56 -6.26
C SER A 25 5.21 10.75 -7.79
N ASP A 26 4.56 9.86 -8.55
CA ASP A 26 4.53 9.85 -10.01
C ASP A 26 5.93 9.85 -10.67
N LYS A 27 6.90 9.15 -10.06
CA LYS A 27 8.22 8.89 -10.67
C LYS A 27 8.09 8.03 -11.93
N THR A 28 7.26 6.99 -11.87
CA THR A 28 6.91 6.15 -13.02
C THR A 28 6.34 6.98 -14.17
N THR A 29 5.41 7.90 -13.89
CA THR A 29 4.87 8.81 -14.92
C THR A 29 5.95 9.71 -15.54
N PHE A 30 6.94 10.15 -14.75
CA PHE A 30 8.09 10.87 -15.32
C PHE A 30 8.91 9.96 -16.25
N CYS A 31 9.17 8.71 -15.87
CA CYS A 31 9.83 7.71 -16.69
C CYS A 31 9.06 7.46 -17.99
N GLU A 32 7.75 7.22 -17.92
CA GLU A 32 6.87 6.99 -19.08
C GLU A 32 6.85 8.17 -20.05
N GLN A 33 6.74 9.41 -19.55
CA GLN A 33 6.80 10.61 -20.39
C GLN A 33 8.17 10.78 -21.06
N THR A 34 9.25 10.41 -20.36
CA THR A 34 10.62 10.40 -20.91
C THR A 34 10.76 9.36 -22.04
N VAL A 35 10.12 8.20 -21.88
CA VAL A 35 10.05 7.15 -22.91
C VAL A 35 9.34 7.67 -24.15
N LEU A 36 8.12 8.20 -24.00
CA LEU A 36 7.31 8.70 -25.12
C LEU A 36 8.05 9.77 -25.94
N LYS A 37 8.72 10.70 -25.26
CA LYS A 37 9.53 11.74 -25.92
C LYS A 37 10.74 11.19 -26.65
N SER A 38 11.41 10.20 -26.06
CA SER A 38 12.58 9.58 -26.67
C SER A 38 12.20 8.76 -27.90
N LEU A 39 11.05 8.08 -27.89
CA LEU A 39 10.51 7.39 -29.06
C LEU A 39 10.14 8.37 -30.18
N ALA A 40 9.60 9.54 -29.84
CA ALA A 40 9.33 10.59 -30.83
C ALA A 40 10.60 11.15 -31.51
N MET A 41 11.79 10.82 -30.99
CA MET A 41 13.10 11.18 -31.56
C MET A 41 13.86 9.95 -32.12
N ASP A 42 13.17 8.84 -32.38
CA ASP A 42 13.73 7.57 -32.91
C ASP A 42 14.88 6.98 -32.07
N ARG A 43 14.90 7.32 -30.79
CA ARG A 43 15.92 6.87 -29.84
C ARG A 43 15.56 5.48 -29.29
N PRO A 44 16.45 4.47 -29.35
CA PRO A 44 16.21 3.17 -28.72
C PRO A 44 16.06 3.28 -27.22
N ILE A 45 15.18 2.44 -26.67
CA ILE A 45 14.84 2.42 -25.27
C ILE A 45 14.93 1.00 -24.74
N ILE A 46 15.64 0.87 -23.62
CA ILE A 46 15.63 -0.32 -22.77
C ILE A 46 14.84 0.05 -21.53
N TYR A 47 13.70 -0.60 -21.31
CA TYR A 47 12.85 -0.39 -20.15
C TYR A 47 13.00 -1.56 -19.18
N VAL A 48 13.65 -1.32 -18.05
CA VAL A 48 13.81 -2.29 -16.96
C VAL A 48 12.64 -2.14 -16.01
N ALA A 49 11.75 -3.13 -16.01
CA ALA A 49 10.55 -3.15 -15.18
C ALA A 49 10.77 -4.06 -13.97
N THR A 50 10.81 -3.47 -12.77
CA THR A 50 11.10 -4.19 -11.51
C THR A 50 9.93 -4.22 -10.52
N GLU A 51 8.89 -3.40 -10.75
CA GLU A 51 7.70 -3.30 -9.88
C GLU A 51 6.41 -3.83 -10.52
N TYR A 52 6.40 -3.98 -11.85
CA TYR A 52 5.30 -4.52 -12.65
C TYR A 52 5.83 -5.12 -13.95
N GLY A 53 5.00 -5.91 -14.64
CA GLY A 53 5.42 -6.62 -15.84
C GLY A 53 5.49 -5.71 -17.08
N PRO A 54 6.24 -6.10 -18.13
CA PRO A 54 6.33 -5.36 -19.40
C PRO A 54 4.97 -5.07 -20.06
N SER A 55 4.00 -5.98 -19.94
CA SER A 55 2.66 -5.77 -20.49
C SER A 55 1.91 -4.63 -19.80
N ASP A 56 2.07 -4.47 -18.49
CA ASP A 56 1.48 -3.37 -17.73
C ASP A 56 2.16 -2.05 -18.10
N ALA A 57 3.50 -2.07 -18.24
CA ALA A 57 4.30 -0.94 -18.71
C ALA A 57 3.82 -0.45 -20.08
N GLU A 58 3.65 -1.38 -21.02
CA GLU A 58 3.20 -1.08 -22.38
C GLU A 58 1.76 -0.56 -22.39
N GLN A 59 0.87 -1.11 -21.56
CA GLN A 59 -0.50 -0.60 -21.43
C GLN A 59 -0.52 0.83 -20.86
N ALA A 60 0.31 1.13 -19.86
CA ALA A 60 0.42 2.46 -19.29
C ALA A 60 0.96 3.48 -20.31
N LEU A 61 1.98 3.10 -21.08
CA LEU A 61 2.50 3.91 -22.19
C LEU A 61 1.43 4.14 -23.28
N LYS A 62 0.65 3.12 -23.65
CA LYS A 62 -0.48 3.23 -24.60
C LYS A 62 -1.55 4.19 -24.10
N ALA A 63 -1.90 4.12 -22.82
CA ALA A 63 -2.86 5.03 -22.21
C ALA A 63 -2.39 6.49 -22.24
N GLN A 64 -1.07 6.72 -22.29
CA GLN A 64 -0.45 8.04 -22.43
C GLN A 64 -0.15 8.45 -23.88
N GLY A 65 -0.57 7.67 -24.86
CA GLY A 65 -0.46 8.01 -26.29
C GLY A 65 0.63 7.27 -27.07
N LEU A 66 1.18 6.16 -26.53
CA LEU A 66 2.06 5.29 -27.31
C LEU A 66 1.32 4.72 -28.54
N GLY A 67 1.82 5.04 -29.73
CA GLY A 67 1.36 4.48 -31.00
C GLY A 67 2.03 3.15 -31.35
N ALA A 68 2.01 2.79 -32.64
CA ALA A 68 2.80 1.67 -33.13
C ALA A 68 4.29 1.98 -33.01
N VAL A 69 5.05 1.08 -32.40
CA VAL A 69 6.50 1.22 -32.20
C VAL A 69 7.24 0.32 -33.18
N GLU A 70 8.27 0.85 -33.84
CA GLU A 70 9.14 0.05 -34.71
C GLU A 70 9.89 -1.02 -33.88
N ARG A 71 10.07 -2.21 -34.46
CA ARG A 71 10.78 -3.30 -33.78
C ARG A 71 12.19 -2.85 -33.40
N GLY A 72 12.57 -3.07 -32.15
CA GLY A 72 13.90 -2.72 -31.62
C GLY A 72 14.04 -1.29 -31.10
N LEU A 73 13.01 -0.43 -31.22
CA LEU A 73 13.02 0.89 -30.58
C LEU A 73 12.63 0.85 -29.10
N LEU A 74 11.79 -0.10 -28.70
CA LEU A 74 11.44 -0.35 -27.31
C LEU A 74 11.67 -1.82 -27.00
N THR A 75 12.49 -2.10 -25.99
CA THR A 75 12.80 -3.46 -25.52
C THR A 75 12.73 -3.47 -24.00
N PHE A 76 12.26 -4.57 -23.44
CA PHE A 76 12.02 -4.71 -22.01
C PHE A 76 13.03 -5.64 -21.36
N VAL A 77 13.41 -5.30 -20.13
CA VAL A 77 13.99 -6.25 -19.17
C VAL A 77 12.92 -6.50 -18.11
N ASP A 78 12.36 -7.71 -18.12
CA ASP A 78 11.35 -8.12 -17.15
C ASP A 78 12.05 -8.69 -15.91
N ALA A 79 12.24 -7.81 -14.92
CA ALA A 79 12.77 -8.21 -13.64
C ALA A 79 11.67 -8.55 -12.62
N TYR A 80 10.46 -8.05 -12.84
CA TYR A 80 9.34 -8.25 -11.93
C TYR A 80 8.81 -9.68 -11.97
N ASN A 81 8.40 -10.17 -13.15
CA ASN A 81 7.71 -11.46 -13.24
C ASN A 81 8.61 -12.62 -12.82
N GLU A 82 9.89 -12.58 -13.18
CA GLU A 82 10.86 -13.60 -12.75
C GLU A 82 11.00 -13.60 -11.21
N THR A 83 11.20 -12.43 -10.60
CA THR A 83 11.36 -12.28 -9.14
C THR A 83 10.15 -12.80 -8.36
N VAL A 84 8.94 -12.61 -8.89
CA VAL A 84 7.70 -13.06 -8.22
C VAL A 84 7.20 -14.43 -8.70
N GLY A 85 7.97 -15.15 -9.53
CA GLY A 85 7.59 -16.45 -10.07
C GLY A 85 6.38 -16.42 -11.01
N GLY A 86 6.12 -15.28 -11.66
CA GLY A 86 5.05 -15.07 -12.61
C GLY A 86 5.31 -15.75 -13.95
N SER A 87 4.49 -16.74 -14.31
CA SER A 87 4.47 -17.26 -15.68
C SER A 87 3.77 -16.26 -16.61
N VAL A 88 4.52 -15.75 -17.59
CA VAL A 88 4.05 -14.88 -18.67
C VAL A 88 4.46 -15.47 -20.02
N PRO A 89 3.65 -15.31 -21.09
CA PRO A 89 4.02 -15.74 -22.43
C PRO A 89 5.35 -15.11 -22.85
N GLU A 90 6.22 -15.89 -23.50
CA GLU A 90 7.47 -15.37 -24.05
C GLU A 90 7.18 -14.26 -25.06
N ARG A 91 7.92 -13.16 -24.94
CA ARG A 91 7.86 -12.03 -25.88
C ARG A 91 9.21 -11.84 -26.56
N PRO A 92 9.25 -11.58 -27.88
CA PRO A 92 10.52 -11.39 -28.60
C PRO A 92 11.25 -10.09 -28.23
N ASP A 93 10.55 -9.13 -27.62
CA ASP A 93 11.06 -7.82 -27.20
C ASP A 93 11.41 -7.79 -25.70
N THR A 94 11.50 -8.94 -25.03
CA THR A 94 11.69 -9.02 -23.57
C THR A 94 12.83 -9.97 -23.21
N VAL A 95 13.68 -9.56 -22.27
CA VAL A 95 14.69 -10.40 -21.62
C VAL A 95 14.40 -10.49 -20.13
N TYR A 96 14.44 -11.68 -19.56
CA TYR A 96 14.15 -11.91 -18.14
C TYR A 96 15.40 -11.72 -17.25
N ALA A 97 15.20 -11.21 -16.04
CA ALA A 97 16.23 -11.04 -15.01
C ALA A 97 15.60 -11.17 -13.61
N ASP A 98 16.38 -11.37 -12.56
CA ASP A 98 15.90 -11.44 -11.18
C ASP A 98 16.37 -10.21 -10.39
N CYS A 99 15.46 -9.55 -9.67
CA CYS A 99 15.80 -8.42 -8.81
C CYS A 99 16.68 -8.83 -7.61
N ASN A 100 16.67 -10.11 -7.22
CA ASN A 100 17.57 -10.65 -6.19
C ASN A 100 19.02 -10.82 -6.69
N ASP A 101 19.24 -10.90 -8.00
CA ASP A 101 20.57 -11.05 -8.60
C ASP A 101 20.89 -9.87 -9.52
N LEU A 102 21.61 -8.88 -8.97
CA LEU A 102 22.09 -7.71 -9.71
C LEU A 102 23.00 -8.08 -10.90
N SER A 103 23.63 -9.27 -10.89
CA SER A 103 24.42 -9.77 -12.01
C SER A 103 23.52 -10.17 -13.17
N SER A 104 22.39 -10.82 -12.90
CA SER A 104 21.39 -11.17 -13.90
C SER A 104 20.85 -9.92 -14.62
N LEU A 105 20.61 -8.83 -13.87
CA LEU A 105 20.21 -7.54 -14.41
C LEU A 105 21.29 -6.92 -15.31
N ASP A 106 22.57 -6.93 -14.88
CA ASP A 106 23.70 -6.42 -15.70
C ASP A 106 23.83 -7.21 -17.02
N ILE A 107 23.68 -8.54 -16.95
CA ILE A 107 23.71 -9.43 -18.12
C ILE A 107 22.54 -9.13 -19.06
N ALA A 108 21.33 -9.00 -18.55
CA ALA A 108 20.13 -8.71 -19.35
C ALA A 108 20.25 -7.35 -20.05
N ILE A 109 20.66 -6.30 -19.34
CA ILE A 109 20.89 -4.98 -19.90
C ILE A 109 21.97 -5.04 -20.99
N THR A 110 23.06 -5.74 -20.74
CA THR A 110 24.17 -5.89 -21.71
C THR A 110 23.69 -6.60 -22.98
N LYS A 111 22.98 -7.72 -22.84
CA LYS A 111 22.43 -8.49 -23.96
C LYS A 111 21.49 -7.66 -24.83
N VAL A 112 20.56 -6.91 -24.21
CA VAL A 112 19.65 -6.03 -24.96
C VAL A 112 20.42 -4.91 -25.65
N THR A 113 21.43 -4.34 -24.99
CA THR A 113 22.26 -3.28 -25.58
C THR A 113 23.01 -3.77 -26.83
N GLU A 114 23.55 -5.00 -26.79
CA GLU A 114 24.22 -5.63 -27.93
C GLU A 114 23.25 -5.90 -29.08
N GLN A 115 22.02 -6.33 -28.78
CA GLN A 115 20.97 -6.51 -29.78
C GLN A 115 20.57 -5.20 -30.47
N VAL A 116 20.54 -4.09 -29.73
CA VAL A 116 20.26 -2.75 -30.29
C VAL A 116 21.39 -2.28 -31.21
N GLY A 117 22.65 -2.64 -30.91
CA GLY A 117 23.79 -2.46 -31.83
C GLY A 117 24.21 -1.01 -32.11
N ARG A 118 23.64 -0.01 -31.43
CA ARG A 118 23.97 1.42 -31.61
C ARG A 118 24.09 2.16 -30.28
N THR A 119 24.87 3.25 -30.27
CA THR A 119 25.01 4.16 -29.12
C THR A 119 23.85 5.17 -29.07
N GLY A 120 23.68 5.83 -27.94
CA GLY A 120 22.62 6.82 -27.74
C GLY A 120 21.32 6.19 -27.22
N VAL A 121 21.40 4.99 -26.66
CA VAL A 121 20.26 4.31 -26.04
C VAL A 121 19.79 5.09 -24.80
N LEU A 122 18.49 5.06 -24.52
CA LEU A 122 17.92 5.44 -23.24
C LEU A 122 17.65 4.17 -22.41
N LEU A 123 18.26 4.07 -21.24
CA LEU A 123 17.89 3.07 -20.24
C LEU A 123 16.94 3.72 -19.24
N VAL A 124 15.73 3.18 -19.12
CA VAL A 124 14.76 3.54 -18.08
C VAL A 124 14.74 2.41 -17.07
N PHE A 125 15.08 2.71 -15.81
CA PHE A 125 15.13 1.75 -14.72
C PHE A 125 14.05 2.11 -13.70
N ASP A 126 12.87 1.49 -13.82
CA ASP A 126 11.71 1.76 -12.98
C ASP A 126 11.33 0.50 -12.19
N SER A 127 11.83 0.31 -10.98
CA SER A 127 12.69 1.18 -10.15
C SER A 127 13.93 0.46 -9.59
N LEU A 128 14.89 1.20 -9.05
CA LEU A 128 16.01 0.66 -8.26
C LEU A 128 15.58 0.17 -6.87
N THR A 129 14.34 0.43 -6.48
CA THR A 129 13.84 0.14 -5.14
C THR A 129 13.73 -1.36 -4.88
N SER A 130 13.16 -2.14 -5.80
CA SER A 130 13.07 -3.61 -5.64
C SER A 130 14.45 -4.25 -5.55
N PRO A 131 15.40 -4.00 -6.46
CA PRO A 131 16.75 -4.56 -6.32
C PRO A 131 17.47 -4.12 -5.04
N TYR A 132 17.27 -2.89 -4.56
CA TYR A 132 17.83 -2.45 -3.28
C TYR A 132 17.24 -3.23 -2.09
N LEU A 133 15.94 -3.53 -2.07
CA LEU A 133 15.37 -4.32 -0.97
C LEU A 133 16.00 -5.71 -0.86
N PHE A 134 16.29 -6.33 -1.99
CA PHE A 134 16.80 -7.68 -2.03
C PHE A 134 18.33 -7.75 -1.85
N GLY A 135 19.06 -6.82 -2.47
CA GLY A 135 20.53 -6.78 -2.47
C GLY A 135 21.17 -5.79 -1.48
N GLY A 136 20.38 -4.91 -0.85
CA GLY A 136 20.87 -3.88 0.06
C GLY A 136 21.88 -2.92 -0.60
N SER A 137 22.97 -2.65 0.12
CA SER A 137 24.01 -1.69 -0.31
C SER A 137 24.77 -2.11 -1.57
N GLU A 138 24.64 -3.37 -2.03
CA GLU A 138 25.22 -3.79 -3.31
C GLU A 138 24.68 -2.99 -4.50
N ILE A 139 23.51 -2.34 -4.36
CA ILE A 139 22.99 -1.43 -5.38
C ILE A 139 23.98 -0.32 -5.72
N LEU A 140 24.78 0.14 -4.76
CA LEU A 140 25.76 1.22 -4.96
C LEU A 140 26.82 0.79 -5.97
N ARG A 141 27.28 -0.46 -5.83
CA ARG A 141 28.24 -1.07 -6.76
C ARG A 141 27.60 -1.25 -8.13
N PHE A 142 26.36 -1.73 -8.21
CA PHE A 142 25.61 -1.87 -9.45
C PHE A 142 25.40 -0.52 -10.17
N MET A 143 24.96 0.52 -9.46
CA MET A 143 24.81 1.86 -10.05
C MET A 143 26.13 2.39 -10.61
N ARG A 144 27.24 2.17 -9.91
CA ARG A 144 28.57 2.61 -10.37
C ARG A 144 29.08 1.79 -11.55
N GLN A 145 29.01 0.46 -11.47
CA GLN A 145 29.63 -0.45 -12.45
C GLN A 145 28.75 -0.68 -13.67
N THR A 146 27.43 -0.61 -13.54
CA THR A 146 26.48 -0.86 -14.63
C THR A 146 25.90 0.44 -15.15
N LEU A 147 25.13 1.18 -14.35
CA LEU A 147 24.38 2.34 -14.84
C LEU A 147 25.29 3.52 -15.23
N SER A 148 26.26 3.86 -14.38
CA SER A 148 27.19 4.96 -14.65
C SER A 148 28.08 4.61 -15.84
N ARG A 149 28.59 3.37 -15.91
CA ARG A 149 29.36 2.86 -17.05
C ARG A 149 28.54 2.92 -18.34
N PHE A 150 27.28 2.51 -18.30
CA PHE A 150 26.36 2.58 -19.43
C PHE A 150 26.20 4.02 -19.94
N ALA A 151 25.96 4.98 -19.03
CA ALA A 151 25.90 6.39 -19.38
C ALA A 151 27.21 6.89 -20.02
N THR A 152 28.37 6.59 -19.42
CA THR A 152 29.67 7.06 -19.94
C THR A 152 30.00 6.59 -21.36
N ARG A 153 29.41 5.46 -21.81
CA ARG A 153 29.52 4.94 -23.18
C ARG A 153 28.68 5.70 -24.22
N GLY A 154 28.12 6.85 -23.85
CA GLY A 154 27.35 7.71 -24.77
C GLY A 154 25.84 7.50 -24.71
N ASN A 155 25.35 6.71 -23.75
CA ASN A 155 23.92 6.49 -23.53
C ASN A 155 23.38 7.43 -22.43
N ALA A 156 22.07 7.43 -22.19
CA ALA A 156 21.49 8.08 -21.01
C ALA A 156 20.75 7.05 -20.15
N VAL A 157 20.67 7.33 -18.86
CA VAL A 157 19.95 6.53 -17.88
C VAL A 157 19.03 7.45 -17.10
N VAL A 158 17.78 7.03 -16.92
CA VAL A 158 16.90 7.51 -15.86
C VAL A 158 16.55 6.35 -14.96
N ALA A 159 16.74 6.53 -13.67
CA ALA A 159 16.42 5.53 -12.67
C ALA A 159 15.56 6.17 -11.57
N SER A 160 14.54 5.46 -11.10
CA SER A 160 13.72 5.89 -9.96
C SER A 160 14.08 5.11 -8.71
N ILE A 161 13.94 5.73 -7.54
CA ILE A 161 14.04 5.06 -6.24
C ILE A 161 13.06 5.69 -5.23
N ASP A 162 12.41 4.86 -4.42
CA ASP A 162 11.55 5.35 -3.34
C ASP A 162 12.37 5.79 -2.13
N GLU A 163 12.03 6.96 -1.60
CA GLU A 163 12.50 7.39 -0.28
C GLU A 163 12.00 6.43 0.80
N GLY A 164 12.83 6.14 1.80
CA GLY A 164 12.47 5.30 2.93
C GLY A 164 12.71 3.80 2.72
N CYS A 165 12.96 3.33 1.48
CA CYS A 165 13.22 1.93 1.20
C CYS A 165 14.52 1.40 1.84
N GLY A 166 15.44 2.30 2.21
CA GLY A 166 16.80 1.96 2.60
C GLY A 166 17.43 2.83 3.68
N LYS A 167 18.71 2.56 3.93
CA LYS A 167 19.53 3.37 4.83
C LYS A 167 19.70 4.78 4.22
N PRO A 168 19.52 5.86 5.01
CA PRO A 168 19.72 7.22 4.52
C PRO A 168 21.09 7.43 3.87
N GLU A 169 22.13 6.79 4.40
CA GLU A 169 23.50 6.90 3.92
C GLU A 169 23.66 6.30 2.50
N ASP A 170 22.96 5.20 2.22
CA ASP A 170 22.98 4.57 0.89
C ASP A 170 22.27 5.48 -0.14
N LEU A 171 21.15 6.10 0.23
CA LEU A 171 20.44 7.04 -0.65
C LEU A 171 21.31 8.24 -1.00
N VAL A 172 22.00 8.83 -0.02
CA VAL A 172 22.97 9.92 -0.25
C VAL A 172 24.12 9.47 -1.16
N ALA A 173 24.60 8.23 -1.00
CA ALA A 173 25.62 7.67 -1.87
C ALA A 173 25.11 7.47 -3.32
N MET A 174 23.87 7.01 -3.51
CA MET A 174 23.23 6.90 -4.83
C MET A 174 23.07 8.25 -5.51
N MET A 175 22.59 9.26 -4.78
CA MET A 175 22.48 10.65 -5.25
C MET A 175 23.85 11.19 -5.69
N SER A 176 24.91 10.88 -4.94
CA SER A 176 26.27 11.32 -5.27
C SER A 176 26.80 10.71 -6.57
N LEU A 177 26.38 9.48 -6.93
CA LEU A 177 26.74 8.82 -8.19
C LEU A 177 26.02 9.42 -9.41
N ALA A 178 24.83 9.98 -9.21
CA ALA A 178 24.02 10.52 -10.30
C ALA A 178 24.58 11.85 -10.83
N ASN A 179 24.43 12.09 -12.14
CA ASN A 179 24.78 13.37 -12.76
C ASN A 179 23.69 14.41 -12.49
N ALA A 180 22.43 13.98 -12.48
CA ALA A 180 21.29 14.78 -12.11
C ALA A 180 20.42 14.09 -11.07
N ILE A 181 19.82 14.87 -10.18
CA ILE A 181 18.93 14.43 -9.11
C ILE A 181 17.67 15.28 -9.20
N ILE A 182 16.53 14.60 -9.32
CA ILE A 182 15.21 15.23 -9.29
C ILE A 182 14.44 14.59 -8.15
N GLU A 183 14.13 15.38 -7.14
CA GLU A 183 13.25 14.98 -6.05
C GLU A 183 11.80 15.24 -6.46
N THR A 184 10.92 14.29 -6.21
CA THR A 184 9.49 14.38 -6.46
C THR A 184 8.75 14.24 -5.15
N ASP A 185 7.81 15.13 -4.87
CA ASP A 185 6.95 15.03 -3.68
C ASP A 185 5.50 15.35 -4.05
N ILE A 186 4.57 14.90 -3.21
CA ILE A 186 3.14 15.23 -3.34
C ILE A 186 2.69 15.90 -2.06
N ALA A 187 2.35 17.18 -2.15
CA ALA A 187 1.86 17.97 -1.02
C ALA A 187 0.56 18.68 -1.42
N ALA A 188 -0.51 18.52 -0.61
CA ALA A 188 -1.77 19.26 -0.74
C ALA A 188 -2.36 19.31 -2.17
N GLY A 189 -2.34 18.18 -2.90
CA GLY A 189 -2.86 18.12 -4.28
C GLY A 189 -1.95 18.76 -5.34
N THR A 190 -0.71 19.09 -4.99
CA THR A 190 0.31 19.59 -5.91
C THR A 190 1.48 18.61 -5.93
N LYS A 191 1.92 18.24 -7.14
CA LYS A 191 3.17 17.52 -7.35
C LYS A 191 4.30 18.54 -7.42
N ILE A 192 5.30 18.38 -6.57
CA ILE A 192 6.47 19.24 -6.53
C ILE A 192 7.63 18.45 -7.11
N LEU A 193 8.28 18.98 -8.14
CA LEU A 193 9.55 18.46 -8.66
C LEU A 193 10.66 19.44 -8.31
N THR A 194 11.61 19.01 -7.49
CA THR A 194 12.78 19.79 -7.10
C THR A 194 14.01 19.25 -7.82
N VAL A 195 14.58 20.05 -8.72
CA VAL A 195 15.87 19.75 -9.34
C VAL A 195 16.94 20.10 -8.31
N VAL A 196 17.56 19.08 -7.71
CA VAL A 196 18.62 19.26 -6.69
C VAL A 196 19.97 19.44 -7.35
N LYS A 197 20.22 18.65 -8.40
CA LYS A 197 21.47 18.63 -9.15
C LYS A 197 21.15 18.41 -10.62
N HIS A 198 21.73 19.20 -11.51
CA HIS A 198 21.65 18.93 -12.95
C HIS A 198 22.83 19.57 -13.70
N PRO A 199 23.43 18.93 -14.72
CA PRO A 199 24.59 19.47 -15.41
C PRO A 199 24.36 20.79 -16.17
N ARG A 200 23.10 21.07 -16.53
CA ARG A 200 22.72 22.22 -17.39
C ARG A 200 21.63 23.10 -16.80
N ILE A 201 21.04 22.71 -15.68
CA ILE A 201 19.86 23.37 -15.10
C ILE A 201 20.22 23.71 -13.67
N GLU A 202 20.02 24.97 -13.29
CA GLU A 202 20.21 25.39 -11.91
C GLU A 202 19.15 24.78 -10.99
N PRO A 203 19.47 24.55 -9.71
CA PRO A 203 18.50 24.03 -8.76
C PRO A 203 17.20 24.84 -8.78
N THR A 204 16.08 24.16 -9.05
CA THR A 204 14.79 24.81 -9.32
C THR A 204 13.66 23.93 -8.80
N ARG A 205 12.60 24.56 -8.29
CA ARG A 205 11.36 23.90 -7.87
C ARG A 205 10.27 24.15 -8.91
N ILE A 206 9.61 23.09 -9.35
CA ILE A 206 8.51 23.10 -10.33
C ILE A 206 7.27 22.54 -9.64
N GLU A 207 6.18 23.29 -9.67
CA GLU A 207 4.89 22.86 -9.10
C GLU A 207 3.93 22.51 -10.23
N VAL A 208 3.36 21.30 -10.16
CA VAL A 208 2.40 20.78 -11.12
C VAL A 208 1.11 20.49 -10.36
N PRO A 209 0.00 21.19 -10.65
CA PRO A 209 -1.30 20.88 -10.05
C PRO A 209 -1.70 19.44 -10.38
N VAL A 210 -2.15 18.68 -9.38
CA VAL A 210 -2.64 17.31 -9.58
C VAL A 210 -4.07 17.22 -9.07
N THR A 211 -4.98 16.81 -9.95
CA THR A 211 -6.33 16.42 -9.53
C THR A 211 -6.26 15.01 -8.97
N LEU A 212 -6.10 14.86 -7.65
CA LEU A 212 -6.25 13.56 -7.00
C LEU A 212 -7.74 13.22 -6.96
N PRO A 213 -8.21 12.13 -7.59
CA PRO A 213 -9.60 11.73 -7.45
C PRO A 213 -9.91 11.40 -5.98
N PRO A 214 -11.14 11.64 -5.49
CA PRO A 214 -11.54 11.22 -4.16
C PRO A 214 -11.45 9.69 -4.06
N ARG A 215 -10.63 9.22 -3.12
CA ARG A 215 -10.25 7.81 -2.94
C ARG A 215 -10.97 7.20 -1.74
N VAL A 216 -12.31 7.19 -1.78
CA VAL A 216 -13.11 6.55 -0.71
C VAL A 216 -13.03 5.04 -0.90
N ILE A 217 -12.57 4.31 0.12
CA ILE A 217 -12.47 2.85 0.08
C ILE A 217 -13.79 2.20 -0.35
N SER A 218 -14.91 2.69 0.17
CA SER A 218 -16.23 2.15 -0.16
C SER A 218 -16.58 2.22 -1.64
N TYR A 219 -16.04 3.19 -2.41
CA TYR A 219 -16.31 3.26 -3.85
C TYR A 219 -15.72 2.10 -4.64
N HIS A 220 -14.74 1.43 -4.05
CA HIS A 220 -14.16 0.22 -4.57
C HIS A 220 -14.85 -1.00 -4.00
N PHE A 221 -16.10 -0.94 -3.55
CA PHE A 221 -16.93 -2.11 -3.24
C PHE A 221 -18.20 -2.14 -4.09
N ASP A 222 -18.69 -3.35 -4.38
CA ASP A 222 -19.97 -3.54 -5.06
C ASP A 222 -21.11 -2.94 -4.21
N LEU A 223 -22.07 -2.27 -4.85
CA LEU A 223 -23.17 -1.60 -4.13
C LEU A 223 -24.02 -2.58 -3.30
N ASP A 224 -24.17 -3.83 -3.73
CA ASP A 224 -24.88 -4.85 -2.96
C ASP A 224 -24.06 -5.31 -1.75
N TYR A 225 -22.72 -5.32 -1.86
CA TYR A 225 -21.86 -5.57 -0.71
C TYR A 225 -22.01 -4.49 0.35
N LEU A 226 -21.84 -3.23 -0.05
CA LEU A 226 -22.01 -2.08 0.85
C LEU A 226 -23.40 -2.07 1.49
N ARG A 227 -24.44 -2.42 0.73
CA ARG A 227 -25.80 -2.52 1.27
C ARG A 227 -25.89 -3.61 2.34
N ARG A 228 -25.34 -4.81 2.10
CA ARG A 228 -25.34 -5.91 3.08
C ARG A 228 -24.55 -5.55 4.33
N GLU A 229 -23.39 -4.94 4.16
CA GLU A 229 -22.56 -4.45 5.26
C GLU A 229 -23.30 -3.43 6.12
N MET A 230 -23.92 -2.43 5.49
CA MET A 230 -24.78 -1.45 6.19
C MET A 230 -26.01 -2.10 6.85
N GLU A 231 -26.56 -3.17 6.25
CA GLU A 231 -27.64 -3.93 6.86
C GLU A 231 -27.19 -4.73 8.09
N LEU A 232 -25.98 -5.28 8.10
CA LEU A 232 -25.39 -5.97 9.25
C LEU A 232 -25.16 -5.02 10.41
N MET A 233 -24.68 -3.81 10.12
CA MET A 233 -24.57 -2.76 11.14
C MET A 233 -25.92 -2.53 11.84
N VAL A 234 -27.05 -2.58 11.13
CA VAL A 234 -28.38 -2.31 11.73
C VAL A 234 -29.02 -3.53 12.37
N ARG A 235 -28.91 -4.70 11.74
CA ARG A 235 -29.66 -5.92 12.12
C ARG A 235 -28.86 -6.87 13.01
N GLY A 236 -27.56 -6.61 13.21
CA GLY A 236 -26.65 -7.56 13.83
C GLY A 236 -26.33 -8.74 12.90
N PHE A 237 -25.59 -9.72 13.42
CA PHE A 237 -24.94 -10.85 12.72
C PHE A 237 -25.86 -11.91 12.07
N GLY A 238 -27.01 -11.53 11.54
CA GLY A 238 -27.99 -12.48 10.98
C GLY A 238 -27.59 -13.11 9.64
N ALA A 239 -26.66 -12.52 8.88
CA ALA A 239 -26.24 -13.03 7.57
C ALA A 239 -24.72 -12.88 7.39
N ALA A 240 -24.04 -13.93 6.93
CA ALA A 240 -22.61 -13.86 6.68
C ALA A 240 -22.30 -13.10 5.37
N LEU A 241 -21.35 -12.17 5.39
CA LEU A 241 -20.81 -11.52 4.17
C LEU A 241 -20.02 -12.53 3.33
N ARG A 242 -19.31 -13.43 3.99
CA ARG A 242 -18.47 -14.48 3.42
C ARG A 242 -18.99 -15.85 3.87
N PRO A 243 -20.08 -16.35 3.25
CA PRO A 243 -20.76 -17.57 3.73
C PRO A 243 -19.87 -18.82 3.72
N GLU A 244 -18.83 -18.86 2.87
CA GLU A 244 -17.96 -20.04 2.73
C GLU A 244 -16.81 -20.08 3.76
N VAL A 245 -16.24 -18.93 4.13
CA VAL A 245 -15.06 -18.84 5.00
C VAL A 245 -15.35 -18.16 6.35
N GLY A 246 -16.53 -17.59 6.51
CA GLY A 246 -16.96 -16.81 7.67
C GLY A 246 -16.45 -15.38 7.67
N ASP A 247 -17.01 -14.51 8.51
CA ASP A 247 -16.70 -13.06 8.49
C ASP A 247 -15.59 -12.63 9.45
N ARG A 248 -15.04 -13.56 10.23
CA ARG A 248 -13.95 -13.27 11.16
C ARG A 248 -12.61 -13.71 10.56
N ILE A 249 -11.64 -12.81 10.56
CA ILE A 249 -10.24 -13.04 10.19
C ILE A 249 -9.39 -13.03 11.46
N ASN A 250 -8.36 -13.88 11.54
CA ASN A 250 -7.43 -13.84 12.66
C ASN A 250 -6.60 -12.53 12.66
N ILE A 251 -6.48 -11.88 13.82
CA ILE A 251 -5.75 -10.61 13.99
C ILE A 251 -4.31 -10.67 13.47
N GLY A 252 -3.63 -11.82 13.60
CA GLY A 252 -2.26 -12.01 13.09
C GLY A 252 -2.13 -11.81 11.59
N TRP A 253 -3.16 -12.12 10.80
CA TRP A 253 -3.15 -11.84 9.37
C TRP A 253 -3.33 -10.36 9.05
N ARG A 254 -4.27 -9.69 9.73
CA ARG A 254 -4.46 -8.23 9.60
C ARG A 254 -3.15 -7.51 9.93
N ASP A 255 -2.52 -7.90 11.03
CA ASP A 255 -1.30 -7.28 11.53
C ASP A 255 -0.12 -7.57 10.59
N LEU A 256 -0.03 -8.78 10.04
CA LEU A 256 0.94 -9.07 8.99
C LEU A 256 0.80 -8.12 7.82
N ILE A 257 -0.40 -7.95 7.26
CA ILE A 257 -0.60 -7.07 6.11
C ILE A 257 -0.28 -5.61 6.46
N PHE A 258 -0.83 -5.10 7.57
CA PHE A 258 -0.68 -3.69 7.94
C PHE A 258 0.77 -3.33 8.28
N TRP A 259 1.40 -4.09 9.18
CA TRP A 259 2.77 -3.79 9.62
C TRP A 259 3.81 -4.08 8.54
N SER A 260 3.51 -4.95 7.57
CA SER A 260 4.36 -5.14 6.40
C SER A 260 4.48 -3.88 5.56
N GLY A 261 3.42 -3.06 5.45
CA GLY A 261 3.50 -1.76 4.76
C GLY A 261 4.55 -0.81 5.38
N MET A 262 4.70 -0.85 6.70
CA MET A 262 5.71 -0.05 7.40
C MET A 262 7.15 -0.53 7.21
N LEU A 263 7.38 -1.75 6.70
CA LEU A 263 8.72 -2.19 6.30
C LEU A 263 9.26 -1.44 5.08
N TRP A 264 8.37 -0.79 4.32
CA TRP A 264 8.67 -0.03 3.11
C TRP A 264 8.68 1.48 3.36
N ASP A 265 7.61 2.03 3.93
CA ASP A 265 7.52 3.48 4.21
C ASP A 265 7.09 3.73 5.66
N PRO A 266 8.02 3.64 6.63
CA PRO A 266 7.71 3.71 8.06
C PRO A 266 7.14 5.06 8.52
N LYS A 267 7.41 6.14 7.77
CA LYS A 267 7.04 7.51 8.15
C LYS A 267 5.73 7.96 7.54
N ARG A 268 5.53 7.72 6.24
CA ARG A 268 4.38 8.25 5.51
C ARG A 268 3.22 7.26 5.49
N PHE A 269 3.48 5.95 5.49
CA PHE A 269 2.41 4.94 5.46
C PHE A 269 1.39 5.08 6.61
N PRO A 270 1.79 5.26 7.89
CA PRO A 270 0.83 5.44 8.98
C PRO A 270 -0.10 6.64 8.76
N THR A 271 0.47 7.77 8.33
CA THR A 271 -0.27 9.01 8.04
C THR A 271 -1.21 8.82 6.86
N MET A 272 -0.75 8.20 5.78
CA MET A 272 -1.60 7.90 4.62
C MET A 272 -2.76 6.98 4.99
N MET A 273 -2.52 5.95 5.82
CA MET A 273 -3.57 5.04 6.27
C MET A 273 -4.55 5.74 7.21
N TYR A 274 -4.09 6.59 8.12
CA TYR A 274 -4.94 7.41 8.99
C TYR A 274 -5.86 8.30 8.16
N GLU A 275 -5.30 9.14 7.28
CA GLU A 275 -6.07 10.08 6.46
C GLU A 275 -7.03 9.36 5.51
N LEU A 276 -6.58 8.26 4.88
CA LEU A 276 -7.43 7.48 4.00
C LEU A 276 -8.63 6.87 4.74
N THR A 277 -8.38 6.33 5.94
CA THR A 277 -9.43 5.69 6.75
C THR A 277 -10.42 6.74 7.23
N LYS A 278 -9.91 7.83 7.79
CA LYS A 278 -10.73 8.97 8.23
C LYS A 278 -11.58 9.52 7.08
N TYR A 279 -10.99 9.73 5.91
CA TYR A 279 -11.71 10.21 4.73
C TYR A 279 -12.75 9.21 4.22
N SER A 280 -12.45 7.92 4.27
CA SER A 280 -13.37 6.87 3.82
C SER A 280 -14.58 6.71 4.74
N GLU A 281 -14.38 6.98 6.04
CA GLU A 281 -15.40 6.87 7.08
C GLU A 281 -16.21 8.16 7.29
N ASP A 282 -15.86 9.24 6.58
CA ASP A 282 -16.74 10.40 6.42
C ASP A 282 -17.98 9.96 5.62
N LEU A 283 -19.10 9.75 6.31
CA LEU A 283 -20.39 9.40 5.73
C LEU A 283 -20.90 10.41 4.68
N GLY A 284 -20.41 11.65 4.67
CA GLY A 284 -20.67 12.61 3.61
C GLY A 284 -20.05 12.21 2.27
N ASN A 285 -19.01 11.35 2.28
CA ASN A 285 -18.37 10.81 1.10
C ASN A 285 -18.99 9.48 0.64
N VAL A 286 -19.81 8.83 1.46
CA VAL A 286 -20.51 7.58 1.13
C VAL A 286 -21.76 7.88 0.28
N PRO A 287 -22.01 7.14 -0.82
CA PRO A 287 -23.21 7.36 -1.63
C PRO A 287 -24.50 7.25 -0.84
N SER A 288 -25.32 8.30 -0.87
CA SER A 288 -26.62 8.29 -0.20
C SER A 288 -27.52 7.12 -0.64
N LYS A 289 -27.30 6.54 -1.84
CA LYS A 289 -28.02 5.38 -2.37
C LYS A 289 -27.70 4.06 -1.66
N VAL A 290 -26.53 3.92 -1.04
CA VAL A 290 -26.16 2.68 -0.31
C VAL A 290 -26.69 2.68 1.12
N ILE A 291 -26.95 3.85 1.69
CA ILE A 291 -27.43 3.99 3.06
C ILE A 291 -28.91 3.56 3.16
N PRO A 292 -29.24 2.48 3.89
CA PRO A 292 -30.62 2.01 4.05
C PRO A 292 -31.53 3.07 4.68
N LEU A 293 -32.82 3.09 4.32
CA LEU A 293 -33.77 4.07 4.84
C LEU A 293 -33.85 4.06 6.39
N ARG A 294 -33.71 2.89 7.01
CA ARG A 294 -33.67 2.74 8.48
C ARG A 294 -32.45 3.42 9.11
N VAL A 295 -31.29 3.31 8.48
CA VAL A 295 -30.06 4.02 8.90
C VAL A 295 -30.25 5.52 8.77
N LYS A 296 -30.79 5.98 7.63
CA LYS A 296 -31.12 7.41 7.44
C LYS A 296 -32.08 7.93 8.51
N LEU A 297 -33.04 7.10 8.93
CA LEU A 297 -33.99 7.46 9.98
C LEU A 297 -33.31 7.52 11.36
N LEU A 298 -32.46 6.55 11.69
CA LEU A 298 -31.61 6.58 12.90
C LEU A 298 -30.77 7.86 12.95
N PHE A 299 -30.19 8.25 11.82
CA PHE A 299 -29.38 9.47 11.70
C PHE A 299 -30.17 10.74 12.01
N LYS A 300 -31.50 10.77 11.84
CA LYS A 300 -32.32 11.92 12.24
C LYS A 300 -32.37 12.14 13.75
N PHE A 301 -32.24 11.08 14.54
CA PHE A 301 -32.26 11.15 16.01
C PHE A 301 -30.89 11.40 16.64
N MET A 302 -29.83 11.40 15.84
CA MET A 302 -28.50 11.74 16.33
C MET A 302 -28.34 13.24 16.65
N PRO A 303 -27.48 13.57 17.62
CA PRO A 303 -27.09 14.95 17.90
C PRO A 303 -26.65 15.70 16.65
N LYS A 304 -26.88 17.01 16.63
CA LYS A 304 -26.35 17.86 15.55
C LYS A 304 -24.84 18.05 15.66
N SER A 305 -24.33 18.13 16.88
CA SER A 305 -22.91 18.21 17.18
C SER A 305 -22.56 17.24 18.31
N TYR A 306 -21.34 16.72 18.29
CA TYR A 306 -20.78 15.84 19.32
C TYR A 306 -19.87 16.58 20.29
N SER A 307 -19.75 17.90 20.18
CA SER A 307 -18.97 18.77 21.08
C SER A 307 -19.26 18.55 22.57
N LYS A 308 -20.53 18.34 22.93
CA LYS A 308 -20.93 18.21 24.34
C LYS A 308 -20.81 16.75 24.80
N VAL A 309 -20.31 16.55 26.02
CA VAL A 309 -20.17 15.22 26.65
C VAL A 309 -21.47 14.41 26.60
N ASN A 310 -22.62 15.02 26.89
CA ASN A 310 -23.91 14.33 26.85
C ASN A 310 -24.31 13.84 25.44
N ASP A 311 -23.91 14.57 24.40
CA ASP A 311 -24.24 14.21 23.03
C ASP A 311 -23.27 13.14 22.50
N MET A 312 -21.98 13.25 22.83
CA MET A 312 -21.01 12.18 22.59
C MET A 312 -21.36 10.90 23.36
N ARG A 313 -21.81 10.98 24.61
CA ARG A 313 -22.27 9.81 25.38
C ARG A 313 -23.42 9.09 24.69
N LYS A 314 -24.40 9.81 24.16
CA LYS A 314 -25.51 9.22 23.39
C LYS A 314 -25.00 8.51 22.13
N PHE A 315 -24.04 9.11 21.45
CA PHE A 315 -23.38 8.52 20.28
C PHE A 315 -22.62 7.24 20.65
N MET A 316 -21.80 7.28 21.68
CA MET A 316 -21.04 6.12 22.15
C MET A 316 -21.96 4.99 22.63
N ASN A 317 -23.04 5.32 23.34
CA ASN A 317 -24.07 4.35 23.73
C ASN A 317 -24.79 3.73 22.53
N MET A 318 -24.91 4.46 21.42
CA MET A 318 -25.43 3.89 20.18
C MET A 318 -24.40 2.96 19.53
N ILE A 319 -23.12 3.33 19.52
CA ILE A 319 -22.03 2.46 19.03
C ILE A 319 -21.98 1.15 19.82
N THR A 320 -22.02 1.21 21.15
CA THR A 320 -21.94 0.01 22.00
C THR A 320 -23.16 -0.92 21.85
N ARG A 321 -24.32 -0.39 21.42
CA ARG A 321 -25.48 -1.23 21.08
C ARG A 321 -25.25 -2.12 19.86
N PHE A 322 -24.28 -1.78 18.99
CA PHE A 322 -23.86 -2.64 17.90
C PHE A 322 -22.88 -3.74 18.35
N LYS A 323 -22.60 -3.83 19.65
CA LYS A 323 -21.73 -4.84 20.26
C LYS A 323 -20.38 -4.99 19.55
N PRO A 324 -19.50 -3.95 19.62
CA PRO A 324 -18.17 -4.00 19.02
C PRO A 324 -17.33 -5.23 19.43
N GLU A 325 -17.59 -5.81 20.59
CA GLU A 325 -17.03 -7.08 21.06
C GLU A 325 -17.46 -8.28 20.19
N GLU A 326 -18.69 -8.32 19.70
CA GLU A 326 -19.16 -9.33 18.73
C GLU A 326 -18.51 -9.12 17.34
N HIS A 327 -18.05 -7.90 17.03
CA HIS A 327 -17.23 -7.62 15.84
C HIS A 327 -15.76 -7.98 16.04
N GLY A 328 -15.35 -8.35 17.26
CA GLY A 328 -13.96 -8.60 17.55
C GLY A 328 -13.10 -7.33 17.55
N MET A 329 -13.69 -6.14 17.75
CA MET A 329 -12.94 -4.88 17.74
C MET A 329 -12.24 -4.65 19.09
N ALA A 330 -13.04 -4.37 20.11
CA ALA A 330 -12.63 -4.05 21.48
C ALA A 330 -13.89 -4.02 22.36
N THR A 331 -13.72 -4.12 23.67
CA THR A 331 -14.76 -3.66 24.61
C THR A 331 -14.57 -2.16 24.81
N ILE A 332 -15.61 -1.38 24.50
CA ILE A 332 -15.53 0.09 24.44
C ILE A 332 -16.23 0.71 25.66
N GLU A 333 -15.54 1.60 26.36
CA GLU A 333 -16.06 2.38 27.48
C GLU A 333 -15.84 3.88 27.21
N TYR A 334 -16.91 4.67 27.27
CA TYR A 334 -16.81 6.13 27.18
C TYR A 334 -16.51 6.73 28.55
N LEU A 335 -15.45 7.54 28.65
CA LEU A 335 -14.99 8.11 29.92
C LEU A 335 -15.62 9.48 30.15
N ASP A 336 -16.81 9.49 30.71
CA ASP A 336 -17.57 10.72 30.99
C ASP A 336 -16.78 11.71 31.85
N ASP A 337 -16.16 11.23 32.93
CA ASP A 337 -15.46 12.08 33.91
C ASP A 337 -14.13 12.64 33.38
N ALA A 338 -13.55 11.99 32.37
CA ALA A 338 -12.34 12.47 31.69
C ALA A 338 -12.66 13.34 30.47
N SER A 339 -13.92 13.36 30.02
CA SER A 339 -14.35 14.11 28.84
C SER A 339 -14.88 15.49 29.21
N LYS A 340 -14.69 16.46 28.32
CA LYS A 340 -15.21 17.82 28.42
C LYS A 340 -15.70 18.29 27.05
N THR A 341 -16.16 19.53 26.96
CA THR A 341 -16.56 20.10 25.68
C THR A 341 -15.38 20.06 24.69
N ASP A 342 -15.63 19.51 23.51
CA ASP A 342 -14.65 19.37 22.41
C ASP A 342 -13.43 18.48 22.73
N GLU A 343 -13.49 17.69 23.80
CA GLU A 343 -12.43 16.73 24.12
C GLU A 343 -13.03 15.49 24.77
N HIS A 344 -12.96 14.37 24.07
CA HIS A 344 -13.64 13.14 24.42
C HIS A 344 -12.66 12.00 24.59
N HIS A 345 -12.84 11.22 25.65
CA HIS A 345 -11.97 10.09 25.98
C HIS A 345 -12.73 8.77 25.89
N VAL A 346 -12.15 7.80 25.19
CA VAL A 346 -12.72 6.46 25.00
C VAL A 346 -11.68 5.43 25.40
N ARG A 347 -12.04 4.54 26.31
CA ARG A 347 -11.23 3.39 26.70
C ARG A 347 -11.60 2.17 25.85
N LEU A 348 -10.57 1.45 25.40
CA LEU A 348 -10.66 0.26 24.57
C LEU A 348 -9.92 -0.88 25.28
N HIS A 349 -10.64 -1.90 25.72
CA HIS A 349 -10.06 -3.13 26.24
C HIS A 349 -9.93 -4.17 25.12
N GLU A 350 -8.86 -4.96 25.17
CA GLU A 350 -8.61 -6.04 24.19
C GLU A 350 -8.64 -5.50 22.74
N HIS A 351 -8.10 -4.29 22.52
CA HIS A 351 -8.10 -3.60 21.23
C HIS A 351 -7.29 -4.37 20.19
N TYR A 352 -7.93 -4.76 19.08
CA TYR A 352 -7.33 -5.66 18.09
C TYR A 352 -6.05 -5.12 17.43
N GLU A 353 -5.88 -3.80 17.28
CA GLU A 353 -4.67 -3.23 16.64
C GLU A 353 -3.42 -3.29 17.51
N CYS A 354 -3.60 -3.40 18.83
CA CYS A 354 -2.52 -3.28 19.80
C CYS A 354 -2.20 -4.61 20.51
N TRP A 355 -3.09 -5.59 20.41
CA TRP A 355 -2.97 -6.86 21.11
C TRP A 355 -1.78 -7.68 20.62
N GLY A 356 -1.04 -8.29 21.53
CA GLY A 356 0.17 -9.04 21.22
C GLY A 356 1.41 -8.16 21.02
N PHE A 357 1.28 -6.84 21.05
CA PHE A 357 2.39 -5.89 20.91
C PHE A 357 2.65 -5.10 22.20
N GLU A 358 2.41 -5.72 23.36
CA GLU A 358 2.60 -5.08 24.66
C GLU A 358 4.06 -4.61 24.86
N ARG A 359 4.21 -3.40 25.39
CA ARG A 359 5.50 -2.77 25.73
C ARG A 359 6.49 -2.67 24.57
N ILE A 360 5.98 -2.42 23.36
CA ILE A 360 6.81 -2.20 22.17
C ILE A 360 7.43 -0.79 22.12
N GLY A 361 6.98 0.12 22.99
CA GLY A 361 7.57 1.45 23.18
C GLY A 361 6.89 2.58 22.41
N THR A 362 5.70 2.38 21.86
CA THR A 362 4.91 3.43 21.19
C THR A 362 3.41 3.08 21.21
N SER A 363 2.56 4.04 20.86
CA SER A 363 1.16 3.79 20.51
C SER A 363 1.04 3.03 19.19
N LEU A 364 -0.05 2.28 18.99
CA LEU A 364 -0.20 1.38 17.85
C LEU A 364 -1.52 1.58 17.10
N GLY A 365 -2.54 2.10 17.77
CA GLY A 365 -3.84 2.41 17.17
C GLY A 365 -3.72 3.53 16.16
N ILE A 366 -4.03 3.21 14.90
CA ILE A 366 -4.01 4.14 13.77
C ILE A 366 -5.37 4.13 13.08
N MET A 367 -5.88 2.95 12.73
CA MET A 367 -7.07 2.83 11.89
C MET A 367 -8.33 3.14 12.69
N ARG A 368 -8.43 2.62 13.91
CA ARG A 368 -9.62 2.81 14.75
C ARG A 368 -9.79 4.25 15.22
N PRO A 369 -8.75 4.96 15.69
CA PRO A 369 -8.85 6.40 15.93
C PRO A 369 -9.31 7.16 14.69
N ALA A 370 -8.72 6.88 13.51
CA ALA A 370 -9.10 7.50 12.25
C ALA A 370 -10.56 7.24 11.86
N LEU A 371 -11.04 6.00 12.02
CA LEU A 371 -12.41 5.61 11.72
C LEU A 371 -13.42 6.38 12.56
N VAL A 372 -13.18 6.50 13.87
CA VAL A 372 -14.09 7.24 14.76
C VAL A 372 -14.06 8.73 14.43
N ALA A 373 -12.88 9.30 14.15
CA ALA A 373 -12.73 10.68 13.71
C ALA A 373 -13.47 10.96 12.38
N GLY A 374 -13.35 10.07 11.39
CA GLY A 374 -14.05 10.13 10.11
C GLY A 374 -15.57 10.06 10.28
N SER A 375 -16.04 9.11 11.08
CA SER A 375 -17.46 8.95 11.41
C SER A 375 -18.06 10.21 12.04
N LEU A 376 -17.37 10.83 13.01
CA LEU A 376 -17.83 12.06 13.65
C LEU A 376 -17.90 13.23 12.66
N THR A 377 -16.85 13.40 11.85
CA THR A 377 -16.76 14.41 10.78
C THR A 377 -17.93 14.27 9.81
N GLY A 378 -18.17 13.07 9.29
CA GLY A 378 -19.24 12.85 8.32
C GLY A 378 -20.64 13.01 8.90
N LEU A 379 -20.85 12.61 10.16
CA LEU A 379 -22.14 12.80 10.84
C LEU A 379 -22.46 14.28 11.08
N GLU A 380 -21.49 15.08 11.51
CA GLU A 380 -21.68 16.53 11.67
C GLU A 380 -21.90 17.23 10.32
N LYS A 381 -21.14 16.83 9.28
CA LYS A 381 -21.30 17.33 7.91
C LYS A 381 -22.67 17.05 7.32
N LEU A 382 -23.23 15.86 7.52
CA LEU A 382 -24.61 15.52 7.14
C LEU A 382 -25.66 16.37 7.87
N LYS A 383 -25.30 17.05 8.96
CA LYS A 383 -26.15 17.99 9.70
C LYS A 383 -25.87 19.45 9.37
N GLY A 384 -25.00 19.72 8.39
CA GLY A 384 -24.64 21.06 7.94
C GLY A 384 -23.56 21.73 8.80
N LEU A 385 -22.82 20.97 9.61
CA LEU A 385 -21.65 21.46 10.33
C LEU A 385 -20.38 21.04 9.59
N GLU A 386 -19.63 22.00 9.07
CA GLU A 386 -18.33 21.76 8.43
C GLU A 386 -17.23 21.78 9.49
N ARG A 387 -17.15 20.70 10.28
CA ARG A 387 -16.16 20.52 11.34
C ARG A 387 -15.44 19.20 11.17
N ASP A 388 -14.11 19.28 11.11
CA ASP A 388 -13.24 18.11 11.06
C ASP A 388 -12.95 17.58 12.47
N TRP A 389 -12.74 16.27 12.59
CA TRP A 389 -12.38 15.61 13.85
C TRP A 389 -11.06 14.86 13.72
N ASN A 390 -10.29 14.79 14.79
CA ASN A 390 -9.07 14.01 14.87
C ASN A 390 -9.01 13.22 16.18
N ALA A 391 -8.27 12.11 16.15
CA ALA A 391 -8.15 11.21 17.29
C ALA A 391 -6.73 10.64 17.42
N ILE A 392 -6.26 10.52 18.67
CA ILE A 392 -4.95 9.93 19.01
C ILE A 392 -5.09 8.96 20.18
N GLU A 393 -4.22 7.95 20.23
CA GLU A 393 -4.05 7.16 21.46
C GLU A 393 -3.25 7.95 22.50
N THR A 394 -3.78 8.05 23.72
CA THR A 394 -3.13 8.66 24.88
C THR A 394 -2.62 7.62 25.89
N ARG A 395 -3.19 6.42 25.85
CA ARG A 395 -2.70 5.21 26.54
C ARG A 395 -2.74 4.05 25.56
N CYS A 396 -1.79 3.13 25.65
CA CYS A 396 -1.71 2.01 24.72
C CYS A 396 -1.03 0.79 25.33
N LEU A 397 -1.48 -0.42 24.96
CA LEU A 397 -0.78 -1.66 25.28
C LEU A 397 0.68 -1.62 24.82
N GLY A 398 0.94 -1.00 23.66
CA GLY A 398 2.29 -0.79 23.13
C GLY A 398 3.17 0.10 24.01
N LEU A 399 2.60 1.02 24.78
CA LEU A 399 3.30 1.82 25.80
C LEU A 399 3.44 1.10 27.14
N GLY A 400 2.75 -0.02 27.32
CA GLY A 400 2.74 -0.81 28.55
C GLY A 400 1.55 -0.55 29.47
N ASP A 401 0.59 0.27 29.03
CA ASP A 401 -0.69 0.44 29.72
C ASP A 401 -1.52 -0.86 29.69
N PRO A 402 -2.44 -1.06 30.64
CA PRO A 402 -3.32 -2.23 30.67
C PRO A 402 -4.46 -2.19 29.63
N TYR A 403 -4.66 -1.06 28.95
CA TYR A 403 -5.69 -0.84 27.95
C TYR A 403 -5.26 0.27 26.98
N CYS A 404 -6.01 0.46 25.89
CA CYS A 404 -5.86 1.62 25.02
C CYS A 404 -6.85 2.73 25.38
N GLU A 405 -6.44 3.98 25.28
CA GLU A 405 -7.30 5.15 25.48
C GLU A 405 -7.15 6.10 24.30
N VAL A 406 -8.27 6.48 23.69
CA VAL A 406 -8.31 7.37 22.54
C VAL A 406 -8.89 8.71 22.97
N LYS A 407 -8.16 9.79 22.67
CA LYS A 407 -8.63 11.17 22.79
C LYS A 407 -9.12 11.64 21.43
N LEU A 408 -10.34 12.19 21.38
CA LEU A 408 -10.95 12.77 20.19
C LEU A 408 -11.18 14.26 20.40
N VAL A 409 -10.75 15.07 19.45
CA VAL A 409 -10.98 16.52 19.44
C VAL A 409 -11.41 16.96 18.04
N PRO A 410 -12.20 18.03 17.94
CA PRO A 410 -12.47 18.67 16.67
C PRO A 410 -11.32 19.61 16.26
N GLY A 411 -11.05 19.68 14.97
CA GLY A 411 -9.93 20.44 14.41
C GLY A 411 -8.59 19.74 14.67
N GLU A 412 -7.51 20.52 14.70
CA GLU A 412 -6.16 20.00 14.90
C GLU A 412 -5.98 19.39 16.31
N ILE A 413 -5.18 18.33 16.38
CA ILE A 413 -4.79 17.71 17.65
C ILE A 413 -3.27 17.64 17.78
N ASP A 414 -2.76 18.20 18.88
CA ASP A 414 -1.34 18.20 19.17
C ASP A 414 -0.82 16.75 19.27
N GLY A 415 0.31 16.51 18.60
CA GLY A 415 0.97 15.21 18.63
C GLY A 415 0.39 14.15 17.69
N LEU A 416 -0.60 14.47 16.83
CA LEU A 416 -1.10 13.51 15.82
C LEU A 416 0.04 12.92 14.98
N HIS A 417 0.82 13.77 14.32
CA HIS A 417 1.94 13.32 13.49
C HIS A 417 2.96 12.50 14.27
N ALA A 418 3.34 12.96 15.47
CA ALA A 418 4.28 12.23 16.33
C ALA A 418 3.72 10.87 16.79
N SER A 419 2.40 10.75 16.95
CA SER A 419 1.73 9.49 17.29
C SER A 419 1.66 8.53 16.10
N LEU A 420 1.69 9.02 14.86
CA LEU A 420 1.61 8.21 13.64
C LEU A 420 3.00 7.77 13.17
N GLU A 421 4.00 8.63 13.25
CA GLU A 421 5.38 8.30 12.87
C GLU A 421 5.95 7.20 13.77
N LYS A 422 6.50 6.15 13.14
CA LYS A 422 7.10 5.01 13.84
C LYS A 422 8.59 4.95 13.57
N ASP A 423 9.35 4.91 14.66
CA ASP A 423 10.79 4.67 14.58
C ASP A 423 11.08 3.31 13.96
N ARG A 424 12.16 3.24 13.16
CA ARG A 424 12.59 1.99 12.53
C ARG A 424 12.82 0.87 13.54
N THR A 425 13.39 1.20 14.70
CA THR A 425 13.66 0.23 15.78
C THR A 425 12.37 -0.32 16.41
N VAL A 426 11.29 0.48 16.44
CA VAL A 426 9.96 0.03 16.85
C VAL A 426 9.41 -0.96 15.83
N ILE A 427 9.47 -0.62 14.53
CA ILE A 427 8.95 -1.48 13.46
C ILE A 427 9.70 -2.81 13.43
N GLU A 428 11.02 -2.79 13.60
CA GLU A 428 11.83 -4.01 13.72
C GLU A 428 11.39 -4.89 14.90
N ARG A 429 11.06 -4.30 16.05
CA ARG A 429 10.53 -5.04 17.21
C ARG A 429 9.13 -5.62 16.94
N ILE A 430 8.24 -4.86 16.31
CA ILE A 430 6.91 -5.32 15.91
C ILE A 430 7.03 -6.52 14.98
N GLN A 431 7.85 -6.38 13.94
CA GLN A 431 8.09 -7.41 12.93
C GLN A 431 8.75 -8.65 13.54
N ALA A 432 9.73 -8.48 14.43
CA ALA A 432 10.34 -9.60 15.13
C ALA A 432 9.29 -10.40 15.92
N ARG A 433 8.39 -9.72 16.66
CA ARG A 433 7.35 -10.37 17.45
C ARG A 433 6.30 -11.04 16.58
N LEU A 434 5.85 -10.37 15.53
CA LEU A 434 4.91 -10.93 14.56
C LEU A 434 5.48 -12.19 13.90
N MET A 435 6.73 -12.14 13.44
CA MET A 435 7.41 -13.30 12.87
C MET A 435 7.54 -14.44 13.88
N THR A 436 7.85 -14.16 15.15
CA THR A 436 7.86 -15.19 16.20
C THR A 436 6.52 -15.89 16.37
N HIS A 437 5.40 -15.15 16.37
CA HIS A 437 4.07 -15.76 16.43
C HIS A 437 3.75 -16.60 15.19
N LEU A 438 4.05 -16.08 14.00
CA LEU A 438 3.78 -16.77 12.73
C LEU A 438 4.62 -18.05 12.59
N THR A 439 5.92 -17.99 12.88
CA THR A 439 6.78 -19.17 12.84
C THR A 439 6.42 -20.16 13.94
N GLY A 440 6.09 -19.69 15.15
CA GLY A 440 5.63 -20.57 16.23
C GLY A 440 4.38 -21.36 15.82
N PHE A 441 3.41 -20.70 15.18
CA PHE A 441 2.22 -21.37 14.65
C PHE A 441 2.59 -22.42 13.59
N MET A 442 3.40 -22.05 12.60
CA MET A 442 3.71 -22.93 11.48
C MET A 442 4.60 -24.12 11.86
N LEU A 443 5.56 -23.92 12.76
CA LEU A 443 6.53 -24.93 13.17
C LEU A 443 6.02 -25.80 14.32
N HIS A 444 5.27 -25.22 15.26
CA HIS A 444 4.94 -25.85 16.53
C HIS A 444 3.44 -25.90 16.82
N GLY A 445 2.60 -25.32 15.95
CA GLY A 445 1.16 -25.25 16.17
C GLY A 445 0.77 -24.35 17.33
N THR A 446 1.66 -23.46 17.79
CA THR A 446 1.31 -22.53 18.88
C THR A 446 0.21 -21.59 18.40
N PRO A 447 -0.80 -21.28 19.22
CA PRO A 447 -1.82 -20.31 18.85
C PRO A 447 -1.19 -18.98 18.42
N LEU A 448 -1.81 -18.34 17.43
CA LEU A 448 -1.54 -16.94 17.11
C LEU A 448 -2.01 -16.04 18.25
N MET A 449 -1.99 -14.72 18.04
CA MET A 449 -2.46 -13.76 19.03
C MET A 449 -3.96 -14.01 19.34
N GLU A 450 -4.26 -14.28 20.61
CA GLU A 450 -5.61 -14.56 21.10
C GLU A 450 -5.93 -13.68 22.31
N ARG A 451 -7.12 -13.07 22.29
CA ARG A 451 -7.61 -12.18 23.33
C ARG A 451 -8.50 -12.94 24.31
N PRO A 452 -8.34 -12.76 25.64
CA PRO A 452 -9.02 -13.59 26.65
C PRO A 452 -10.53 -13.65 26.52
N THR A 453 -11.18 -12.52 26.25
CA THR A 453 -12.64 -12.42 26.23
C THR A 453 -13.19 -12.39 24.81
N ILE A 454 -12.49 -11.69 23.90
CA ILE A 454 -12.98 -11.41 22.55
C ILE A 454 -12.51 -12.48 21.52
N GLY A 455 -11.46 -13.23 21.84
CA GLY A 455 -10.83 -14.22 20.97
C GLY A 455 -9.93 -13.62 19.88
N SER A 456 -9.46 -14.46 18.97
CA SER A 456 -8.46 -14.10 17.94
C SER A 456 -9.04 -13.50 16.64
N GLY A 457 -10.37 -13.53 16.47
CA GLY A 457 -11.04 -13.09 15.26
C GLY A 457 -11.47 -11.62 15.30
N VAL A 458 -11.28 -10.90 14.21
CA VAL A 458 -11.85 -9.56 13.94
C VAL A 458 -12.73 -9.61 12.70
N HIS A 459 -13.81 -8.85 12.67
CA HIS A 459 -14.74 -8.80 11.54
C HIS A 459 -14.06 -8.28 10.26
N ILE A 460 -14.48 -8.78 9.10
CA ILE A 460 -13.89 -8.47 7.79
C ILE A 460 -13.89 -6.97 7.47
N HIS A 461 -14.92 -6.23 7.87
CA HIS A 461 -15.00 -4.77 7.71
C HIS A 461 -13.76 -4.05 8.24
N ASP A 462 -13.30 -4.36 9.46
CA ASP A 462 -12.12 -3.71 10.04
C ASP A 462 -10.82 -4.09 9.31
N VAL A 463 -10.78 -5.28 8.71
CA VAL A 463 -9.63 -5.72 7.90
C VAL A 463 -9.65 -5.09 6.51
N GLN A 464 -10.83 -4.80 5.97
CA GLN A 464 -11.01 -4.23 4.64
C GLN A 464 -10.40 -2.85 4.49
N HIS A 465 -10.39 -2.03 5.53
CA HIS A 465 -9.68 -0.75 5.44
C HIS A 465 -8.19 -0.91 5.14
N VAL A 466 -7.58 -2.01 5.61
CA VAL A 466 -6.18 -2.34 5.30
C VAL A 466 -6.08 -2.99 3.93
N THR A 467 -6.91 -4.00 3.63
CA THR A 467 -6.75 -4.80 2.40
C THR A 467 -7.27 -4.11 1.14
N ALA A 468 -8.17 -3.13 1.25
CA ALA A 468 -8.69 -2.36 0.13
C ALA A 468 -7.89 -1.06 -0.13
N ALA A 469 -7.07 -0.61 0.81
CA ALA A 469 -6.19 0.57 0.64
C ALA A 469 -5.30 0.52 -0.63
N PRO A 470 -4.72 -0.63 -1.04
CA PRO A 470 -4.02 -0.74 -2.33
C PRO A 470 -4.87 -0.38 -3.56
N THR A 471 -6.20 -0.52 -3.48
CA THR A 471 -7.09 -0.32 -4.64
C THR A 471 -7.37 1.15 -4.90
N VAL A 472 -7.23 1.98 -3.87
CA VAL A 472 -7.56 3.40 -3.94
C VAL A 472 -6.33 4.24 -4.23
N ASN A 473 -5.13 3.81 -3.81
CA ASN A 473 -3.91 4.60 -3.94
C ASN A 473 -2.74 3.79 -4.50
N ALA A 474 -2.20 4.21 -5.65
CA ALA A 474 -1.03 3.59 -6.28
C ALA A 474 0.20 3.55 -5.35
N SER A 475 0.44 4.59 -4.54
CA SER A 475 1.48 4.59 -3.51
C SER A 475 1.27 3.44 -2.51
N LEU A 476 0.04 3.27 -2.03
CA LEU A 476 -0.29 2.18 -1.10
C LEU A 476 -0.18 0.83 -1.79
N GLN A 477 -0.52 0.72 -3.08
CA GLN A 477 -0.33 -0.50 -3.85
C GLN A 477 1.13 -0.96 -3.85
N THR A 478 2.07 -0.06 -4.14
CA THR A 478 3.51 -0.35 -4.07
C THR A 478 3.93 -0.69 -2.64
N VAL A 479 3.54 0.11 -1.65
CA VAL A 479 3.87 -0.12 -0.24
C VAL A 479 3.43 -1.51 0.24
N PHE A 480 2.20 -1.92 -0.05
CA PHE A 480 1.67 -3.23 0.37
C PHE A 480 2.31 -4.38 -0.40
N LYS A 481 2.53 -4.24 -1.72
CA LYS A 481 3.21 -5.26 -2.53
C LYS A 481 4.63 -5.52 -2.00
N MET A 482 5.41 -4.46 -1.85
CA MET A 482 6.82 -4.58 -1.49
C MET A 482 7.02 -4.89 -0.01
N GLY A 483 6.21 -4.28 0.85
CA GLY A 483 6.14 -4.64 2.26
C GLY A 483 5.79 -6.11 2.46
N GLY A 484 4.77 -6.59 1.74
CA GLY A 484 4.36 -8.00 1.75
C GLY A 484 5.45 -8.95 1.24
N ALA A 485 6.12 -8.60 0.13
CA ALA A 485 7.23 -9.40 -0.41
C ALA A 485 8.38 -9.51 0.59
N LYS A 486 8.75 -8.41 1.25
CA LYS A 486 9.81 -8.38 2.27
C LYS A 486 9.44 -9.21 3.50
N ALA A 487 8.21 -9.09 3.99
CA ALA A 487 7.72 -9.91 5.11
C ALA A 487 7.65 -11.40 4.73
N GLY A 488 7.22 -11.71 3.50
CA GLY A 488 7.20 -13.06 2.96
C GLY A 488 8.59 -13.68 2.89
N LYS A 489 9.59 -12.94 2.39
CA LYS A 489 11.00 -13.37 2.39
C LYS A 489 11.51 -13.62 3.81
N MET A 490 11.29 -12.69 4.74
CA MET A 490 11.69 -12.86 6.15
C MET A 490 11.07 -14.11 6.78
N LEU A 491 9.82 -14.41 6.45
CA LEU A 491 9.12 -15.60 6.92
C LEU A 491 9.70 -16.87 6.30
N GLY A 492 9.93 -16.87 4.98
CA GLY A 492 10.56 -17.95 4.23
C GLY A 492 11.94 -18.30 4.77
N ASP A 493 12.81 -17.31 4.90
CA ASP A 493 14.17 -17.46 5.44
C ASP A 493 14.14 -18.15 6.81
N ARG A 494 13.25 -17.70 7.72
CA ARG A 494 13.11 -18.31 9.06
C ARG A 494 12.62 -19.76 9.03
N LEU A 495 11.73 -20.11 8.10
CA LEU A 495 11.28 -21.49 7.94
C LEU A 495 12.40 -22.39 7.41
N MET A 496 13.17 -21.89 6.44
CA MET A 496 14.33 -22.59 5.89
C MET A 496 15.43 -22.76 6.94
N ASP A 497 15.72 -21.72 7.73
CA ASP A 497 16.67 -21.79 8.86
C ASP A 497 16.23 -22.79 9.94
N ALA A 498 14.92 -22.98 10.10
CA ALA A 498 14.35 -24.01 10.97
C ALA A 498 14.42 -25.43 10.38
N GLY A 499 15.02 -25.59 9.19
CA GLY A 499 15.23 -26.88 8.53
C GLY A 499 14.04 -27.37 7.70
N LEU A 500 13.03 -26.53 7.45
CA LEU A 500 11.92 -26.91 6.57
C LEU A 500 12.39 -26.90 5.12
N ARG A 501 11.95 -27.90 4.37
CA ARG A 501 12.06 -27.87 2.91
C ARG A 501 11.08 -26.86 2.32
N ALA A 502 11.40 -26.32 1.15
CA ALA A 502 10.57 -25.31 0.48
C ALA A 502 9.12 -25.79 0.26
N ASP A 503 8.91 -27.04 -0.13
CA ASP A 503 7.58 -27.63 -0.33
C ASP A 503 6.79 -27.75 0.98
N GLU A 504 7.45 -28.17 2.06
CA GLU A 504 6.83 -28.19 3.38
C GLU A 504 6.49 -26.77 3.86
N GLY A 505 7.40 -25.81 3.68
CA GLY A 505 7.18 -24.40 4.02
C GLY A 505 5.93 -23.83 3.36
N VAL A 506 5.74 -24.10 2.05
CA VAL A 506 4.53 -23.68 1.32
C VAL A 506 3.26 -24.28 1.96
N HIS A 507 3.26 -25.57 2.29
CA HIS A 507 2.11 -26.20 2.95
C HIS A 507 1.81 -25.58 4.33
N ARG A 508 2.83 -25.21 5.10
CA ARG A 508 2.64 -24.53 6.39
C ARG A 508 2.04 -23.14 6.23
N VAL A 509 2.47 -22.37 5.22
CA VAL A 509 1.92 -21.06 4.91
C VAL A 509 0.45 -21.16 4.48
N ILE A 510 0.10 -22.17 3.67
CA ILE A 510 -1.29 -22.42 3.29
C ILE A 510 -2.14 -22.73 4.52
N ALA A 511 -1.68 -23.61 5.41
CA ALA A 511 -2.39 -23.93 6.65
C ALA A 511 -2.58 -22.70 7.55
N LEU A 512 -1.58 -21.82 7.64
CA LEU A 512 -1.68 -20.53 8.34
C LEU A 512 -2.78 -19.65 7.74
N MET A 513 -2.82 -19.52 6.42
CA MET A 513 -3.82 -18.69 5.74
C MET A 513 -5.24 -19.27 5.89
N GLU A 514 -5.39 -20.59 5.79
CA GLU A 514 -6.67 -21.27 6.07
C GLU A 514 -7.12 -21.05 7.52
N HIS A 515 -6.21 -21.20 8.49
CA HIS A 515 -6.46 -20.90 9.90
C HIS A 515 -6.92 -19.44 10.10
N CYS A 516 -6.30 -18.50 9.37
CA CYS A 516 -6.63 -17.09 9.43
C CYS A 516 -7.93 -16.72 8.69
N LYS A 517 -8.56 -17.65 7.95
CA LYS A 517 -9.81 -17.44 7.18
C LYS A 517 -9.71 -16.30 6.16
N VAL A 518 -8.57 -16.23 5.49
CA VAL A 518 -8.26 -15.13 4.57
C VAL A 518 -8.90 -15.33 3.20
N GLY A 519 -9.17 -16.58 2.81
CA GLY A 519 -9.75 -16.95 1.51
C GLY A 519 -9.48 -18.41 1.18
N LYS A 520 -9.82 -18.84 -0.04
CA LYS A 520 -9.40 -20.15 -0.56
C LYS A 520 -8.05 -20.00 -1.24
N ILE A 521 -7.18 -20.99 -1.08
CA ILE A 521 -5.91 -21.02 -1.78
C ILE A 521 -5.96 -22.11 -2.83
N ALA A 522 -5.64 -21.77 -4.07
CA ALA A 522 -5.40 -22.75 -5.12
C ALA A 522 -3.89 -22.85 -5.37
N LEU A 523 -3.34 -24.05 -5.38
CA LEU A 523 -1.96 -24.28 -5.80
C LEU A 523 -1.94 -24.46 -7.32
N GLY A 524 -1.29 -23.55 -8.04
CA GLY A 524 -0.86 -23.77 -9.42
C GLY A 524 0.49 -24.49 -9.47
N ASN A 525 0.88 -24.98 -10.64
CA ASN A 525 2.11 -25.76 -10.84
C ASN A 525 3.42 -25.10 -10.33
N ARG A 526 3.42 -23.77 -10.06
CA ARG A 526 4.55 -23.02 -9.45
C ARG A 526 4.14 -21.81 -8.59
N THR A 527 2.86 -21.62 -8.27
CA THR A 527 2.40 -20.39 -7.56
C THR A 527 1.22 -20.71 -6.64
N ALA A 528 1.26 -20.22 -5.41
CA ALA A 528 0.08 -20.22 -4.55
C ALA A 528 -0.80 -19.02 -4.90
N PHE A 529 -2.05 -19.32 -5.24
CA PHE A 529 -3.05 -18.35 -5.63
C PHE A 529 -4.00 -18.11 -4.48
N LEU A 530 -3.97 -16.92 -3.87
CA LEU A 530 -5.02 -16.55 -2.94
C LEU A 530 -6.26 -16.12 -3.74
N LEU A 531 -7.24 -17.01 -3.80
CA LEU A 531 -8.60 -16.65 -4.15
C LEU A 531 -9.24 -16.08 -2.88
N LEU A 532 -9.08 -14.77 -2.69
CA LEU A 532 -9.93 -14.02 -1.77
C LEU A 532 -11.37 -14.32 -2.21
N HIS A 533 -12.11 -15.05 -1.37
CA HIS A 533 -13.47 -15.53 -1.67
C HIS A 533 -14.51 -14.40 -1.60
N ASP A 534 -14.02 -13.16 -1.61
CA ASP A 534 -14.86 -12.01 -1.76
C ASP A 534 -15.20 -11.88 -3.24
N ARG A 535 -16.42 -12.32 -3.61
CA ARG A 535 -17.00 -12.09 -4.96
C ARG A 535 -16.92 -10.62 -5.35
N VAL A 536 -16.78 -9.73 -4.37
CA VAL A 536 -16.57 -8.30 -4.49
C VAL A 536 -15.17 -8.00 -5.00
N LEU A 537 -14.07 -8.43 -4.36
CA LEU A 537 -12.71 -8.27 -4.92
C LEU A 537 -12.58 -8.89 -6.33
N GLN A 538 -13.23 -10.03 -6.57
CA GLN A 538 -13.24 -10.67 -7.88
C GLN A 538 -14.08 -9.94 -8.95
N ARG A 539 -15.13 -9.17 -8.58
CA ARG A 539 -15.90 -8.31 -9.50
C ARG A 539 -15.30 -6.91 -9.65
N LEU A 540 -14.71 -6.36 -8.59
CA LEU A 540 -14.05 -5.06 -8.60
C LEU A 540 -12.85 -5.02 -9.52
N LEU A 541 -12.13 -6.14 -9.62
CA LEU A 541 -11.05 -6.30 -10.59
C LEU A 541 -11.57 -6.54 -12.02
N ARG A 542 -12.84 -6.98 -12.21
CA ARG A 542 -13.51 -7.02 -13.52
C ARG A 542 -14.11 -5.67 -13.93
N CYS A 543 -14.58 -4.84 -13.00
CA CYS A 543 -15.19 -3.54 -13.33
C CYS A 543 -14.18 -2.54 -13.94
N ARG A 544 -12.88 -2.73 -13.70
CA ARG A 544 -11.83 -1.95 -14.38
C ARG A 544 -11.65 -2.35 -15.86
N GLU A 545 -12.05 -3.57 -16.23
CA GLU A 545 -12.04 -4.05 -17.62
C GLU A 545 -13.33 -3.72 -18.37
N GLU A 546 -14.48 -3.70 -17.67
CA GLU A 546 -15.80 -3.41 -18.29
C GLU A 546 -15.99 -1.93 -18.64
N SER A 547 -15.31 -1.00 -17.95
CA SER A 547 -15.34 0.43 -18.32
C SER A 547 -14.52 0.73 -19.60
N ALA A 548 -13.79 -0.24 -20.14
CA ALA A 548 -13.02 -0.12 -21.39
C ALA A 548 -13.66 -0.85 -22.59
N ARG A 549 -14.82 -1.49 -22.44
CA ARG A 549 -15.45 -2.29 -23.52
C ARG A 549 -16.96 -2.10 -23.59
N GLN A 550 -17.40 -1.06 -24.28
CA GLN A 550 -18.65 -1.13 -25.04
C GLN A 550 -18.31 -1.60 -26.46
N GLY A 551 -18.52 -2.90 -26.73
CA GLY A 551 -18.43 -3.46 -28.06
C GLY A 551 -17.94 -4.91 -28.10
N ASN A 552 -18.90 -5.83 -28.09
CA ASN A 552 -18.83 -7.27 -28.40
C ASN A 552 -18.48 -8.27 -27.28
N GLN A 553 -19.41 -9.23 -27.12
CA GLN A 553 -19.38 -10.43 -26.28
C GLN A 553 -18.27 -11.41 -26.70
N VAL A 554 -17.53 -11.97 -25.72
CA VAL A 554 -17.20 -13.41 -25.61
C VAL A 554 -16.93 -13.75 -24.11
N TYR A 555 -17.41 -14.92 -23.68
CA TYR A 555 -17.23 -15.59 -22.38
C TYR A 555 -15.75 -15.87 -22.01
N CYS A 556 -15.35 -15.70 -20.74
CA CYS A 556 -14.21 -16.41 -20.15
C CYS A 556 -14.40 -16.71 -18.64
N ASP A 557 -14.24 -17.99 -18.30
CA ASP A 557 -13.90 -18.50 -16.96
C ASP A 557 -12.48 -18.03 -16.57
N GLY A 558 -12.32 -17.50 -15.36
CA GLY A 558 -11.03 -17.05 -14.82
C GLY A 558 -11.15 -15.77 -13.98
N GLY A 559 -11.25 -15.91 -12.66
CA GLY A 559 -11.19 -14.78 -11.73
C GLY A 559 -9.74 -14.42 -11.37
N PRO A 560 -9.41 -13.15 -11.09
CA PRO A 560 -8.06 -12.73 -10.76
C PRO A 560 -7.70 -13.04 -9.30
N VAL A 561 -6.39 -13.11 -9.07
CA VAL A 561 -5.76 -13.85 -7.98
C VAL A 561 -4.72 -12.97 -7.28
N LEU A 562 -4.67 -12.96 -5.95
CA LEU A 562 -3.48 -12.45 -5.25
C LEU A 562 -2.37 -13.48 -5.48
N ARG A 563 -1.41 -13.14 -6.34
CA ARG A 563 -0.19 -13.93 -6.52
C ARG A 563 0.78 -13.56 -5.41
N VAL A 564 0.94 -14.45 -4.45
CA VAL A 564 2.08 -14.38 -3.53
C VAL A 564 3.23 -15.04 -4.27
N GLY A 565 4.24 -14.25 -4.66
CA GLY A 565 5.45 -14.79 -5.26
C GLY A 565 6.15 -15.70 -4.26
N ILE A 566 6.46 -16.92 -4.68
CA ILE A 566 7.20 -17.94 -3.93
C ILE A 566 8.65 -17.86 -4.34
#